data_AF-A0A0S4FP36-F1
#
_entry.id   AF-A0A0S4FP36-F1
#
_cell.length_a   1.000
_cell.length_b   1.000
_cell.length_c   1.000
_cell.angle_alpha   90.00
_cell.angle_beta   90.00
_cell.angle_gamma   90.00
#
_symmetry.space_group_name_H-M   'P 1'
#
loop_
_entity.id
_entity.type
_entity.pdbx_description
1 polymer ?
#
loop_
_entity_poly.entity_id
_entity_poly.type
_entity_poly.pdbx_seq_one_letter_code
_entity_poly.pdbx_strand_id
1 'polypeptide(L)'
;MDKIDELYYEGHLRKVEASPLKSALSLKEAKIWLKEAEETFKVGFYRSSRVSTYFAVLHAARSVTLRDGVEVEDPLYLVNYLEKYCAEGNLSLKCLDVLMVIFNLNYEDQHHFQTTRNPDDLKQAIDFGHEFINCIKNLLDKTARLPRSVIKNSIRENEYGG
;
A
#
# COMPACT_ATOMS: atom_id res chain seq x y z
N MET A 1 -25.22 0.11 10.48
CA MET A 1 -23.90 -0.44 10.81
C MET A 1 -22.98 0.12 9.74
N ASP A 2 -21.87 0.74 10.11
CA ASP A 2 -20.98 1.31 9.12
C ASP A 2 -20.26 0.18 8.37
N LYS A 3 -19.93 0.38 7.09
CA LYS A 3 -19.36 -0.69 6.24
C LYS A 3 -18.13 -1.35 6.85
N ILE A 4 -17.31 -0.57 7.56
CA ILE A 4 -16.11 -1.08 8.24
C ILE A 4 -16.46 -2.01 9.42
N ASP A 5 -17.55 -1.75 10.13
CA ASP A 5 -18.01 -2.58 11.25
C ASP A 5 -18.50 -3.93 10.73
N GLU A 6 -19.21 -3.96 9.59
CA GLU A 6 -19.61 -5.19 8.92
C GLU A 6 -18.39 -6.06 8.57
N LEU A 7 -17.34 -5.46 8.00
CA LEU A 7 -16.12 -6.18 7.65
C LEU A 7 -15.39 -6.75 8.89
N TYR A 8 -15.44 -6.07 10.03
CA TYR A 8 -14.94 -6.62 11.29
C TYR A 8 -15.82 -7.77 11.81
N TYR A 9 -17.14 -7.62 11.73
CA TYR A 9 -18.11 -8.62 12.16
C TYR A 9 -18.01 -9.92 11.35
N GLU A 10 -17.83 -9.81 10.03
CA GLU A 10 -17.69 -10.93 9.09
C GLU A 10 -16.28 -11.57 9.12
N GLY A 11 -15.32 -10.97 9.83
CA GLY A 11 -13.96 -11.50 9.97
C GLY A 11 -12.99 -11.14 8.84
N HIS A 12 -13.46 -10.35 7.87
CA HIS A 12 -12.65 -9.79 6.77
C HIS A 12 -11.58 -8.81 7.26
N LEU A 13 -11.86 -8.11 8.36
CA LEU A 13 -10.90 -7.33 9.13
C LEU A 13 -10.77 -7.93 10.53
N ARG A 14 -9.53 -8.04 11.03
CA ARG A 14 -9.25 -8.53 12.39
C ARG A 14 -8.32 -7.60 13.13
N LYS A 15 -8.55 -7.44 14.44
CA LYS A 15 -7.62 -6.72 15.31
C LYS A 15 -6.45 -7.64 15.65
N VAL A 16 -5.25 -7.10 15.50
CA VAL A 16 -3.98 -7.75 15.83
C VAL A 16 -3.07 -6.74 16.53
N GLU A 17 -1.91 -7.20 17.01
CA GLU A 17 -0.94 -6.29 17.61
C GLU A 17 -0.41 -5.28 16.58
N ALA A 18 -0.52 -4.00 16.90
CA ALA A 18 0.03 -2.91 16.11
C ALA A 18 1.56 -2.96 16.08
N SER A 19 2.15 -2.76 14.90
CA SER A 19 3.60 -2.81 14.74
C SER A 19 4.11 -1.65 13.89
N PRO A 20 4.58 -0.56 14.54
CA PRO A 20 5.24 0.55 13.85
C PRO A 20 6.48 0.11 13.06
N LEU A 21 7.21 -0.91 13.54
CA LEU A 21 8.35 -1.47 12.83
C LEU A 21 7.92 -2.16 11.53
N LYS A 22 6.94 -3.07 11.57
CA LYS A 22 6.43 -3.72 10.36
C LYS A 22 5.81 -2.72 9.39
N SER A 23 5.16 -1.68 9.91
CA SER A 23 4.67 -0.57 9.09
C SER A 23 5.80 0.11 8.31
N ALA A 24 6.88 0.51 8.99
CA ALA A 24 8.04 1.15 8.36
C ALA A 24 8.74 0.23 7.35
N LEU A 25 8.89 -1.05 7.68
CA LEU A 25 9.45 -2.05 6.77
C LEU A 25 8.56 -2.23 5.53
N SER A 26 7.23 -2.33 5.69
CA SER A 26 6.31 -2.43 4.55
C SER A 26 6.36 -1.20 3.65
N LEU A 27 6.49 0.01 4.21
CA LEU A 27 6.67 1.22 3.39
C LEU A 27 8.03 1.25 2.67
N LYS A 28 9.07 0.62 3.25
CA LYS A 28 10.37 0.43 2.58
C LYS A 28 10.23 -0.55 1.41
N GLU A 29 9.58 -1.69 1.63
CA GLU A 29 9.29 -2.68 0.57
C GLU A 29 8.49 -2.06 -0.57
N ALA A 30 7.51 -1.21 -0.27
CA ALA A 30 6.74 -0.50 -1.29
C ALA A 30 7.64 0.28 -2.27
N LYS A 31 8.69 0.94 -1.78
CA LYS A 31 9.64 1.68 -2.61
C LYS A 31 10.58 0.78 -3.40
N ILE A 32 10.97 -0.36 -2.84
CA ILE A 32 11.81 -1.36 -3.51
C ILE A 32 11.04 -1.95 -4.69
N TRP A 33 9.79 -2.36 -4.47
CA TRP A 33 8.90 -2.84 -5.52
C TRP A 33 8.64 -1.80 -6.61
N LEU A 34 8.46 -0.52 -6.24
CA LEU A 34 8.26 0.52 -7.24
C LEU A 34 9.51 0.72 -8.10
N LYS A 35 10.70 0.68 -7.49
CA LYS A 35 11.96 0.74 -8.23
C LYS A 35 12.11 -0.45 -9.19
N GLU A 36 11.76 -1.66 -8.74
CA GLU A 36 11.75 -2.84 -9.60
C GLU A 36 10.75 -2.68 -10.76
N ALA A 37 9.59 -2.09 -10.51
CA ALA A 37 8.61 -1.79 -11.55
C ALA A 37 9.19 -0.86 -12.64
N GLU A 38 9.94 0.17 -12.24
CA GLU A 38 10.61 1.08 -13.17
C GLU A 38 11.75 0.40 -13.95
N GLU A 39 12.56 -0.42 -13.29
CA GLU A 39 13.69 -1.11 -13.91
C GLU A 39 13.23 -2.14 -14.93
N THR A 40 12.23 -2.93 -14.58
CA THR A 40 11.62 -3.92 -15.49
C THR A 40 10.86 -3.26 -16.63
N PHE A 41 10.21 -2.11 -16.40
CA PHE A 41 9.58 -1.33 -17.47
C PHE A 41 10.60 -0.87 -18.52
N LYS A 42 11.74 -0.31 -18.08
CA LYS A 42 12.79 0.23 -18.96
C LYS A 42 13.36 -0.80 -19.93
N VAL A 43 13.38 -2.08 -19.54
CA VAL A 43 13.90 -3.19 -20.37
C VAL A 43 12.80 -3.97 -21.09
N GLY A 44 11.55 -3.49 -21.06
CA GLY A 44 10.43 -4.10 -21.79
C GLY A 44 9.75 -5.29 -21.09
N PHE A 45 10.09 -5.56 -19.83
CA PHE A 45 9.44 -6.62 -19.04
C PHE A 45 8.16 -6.10 -18.39
N TYR A 46 7.18 -5.76 -19.23
CA TYR A 46 5.95 -5.10 -18.82
C TYR A 46 5.10 -5.93 -17.85
N ARG A 47 5.06 -7.26 -18.01
CA ARG A 47 4.34 -8.13 -17.06
C ARG A 47 4.95 -8.06 -15.66
N SER A 48 6.28 -8.16 -15.56
CA SER A 48 6.98 -8.04 -14.28
C SER A 48 6.77 -6.66 -13.68
N SER A 49 6.90 -5.61 -14.49
CA SER A 49 6.68 -4.23 -14.06
C SER A 49 5.29 -4.00 -13.47
N ARG A 50 4.25 -4.59 -14.07
CA ARG A 50 2.88 -4.53 -13.54
C ARG A 50 2.74 -5.21 -12.19
N VAL A 51 3.28 -6.42 -12.06
CA VAL A 51 3.26 -7.17 -10.79
C VAL A 51 4.01 -6.38 -9.70
N SER A 52 5.18 -5.83 -10.02
CA SER A 52 5.94 -4.99 -9.10
C SER A 52 5.18 -3.71 -8.72
N THR A 53 4.47 -3.07 -9.65
CA THR A 53 3.62 -1.90 -9.37
C THR A 53 2.48 -2.25 -8.40
N TYR A 54 1.82 -3.39 -8.60
CA TYR A 54 0.78 -3.88 -7.69
C TYR A 54 1.35 -4.09 -6.27
N PHE A 55 2.48 -4.78 -6.14
CA PHE A 55 3.09 -5.01 -4.83
C PHE A 55 3.55 -3.72 -4.15
N ALA A 56 4.05 -2.74 -4.92
CA ALA A 56 4.41 -1.43 -4.38
C ALA A 56 3.21 -0.77 -3.67
N VAL A 57 2.07 -0.72 -4.34
CA VAL A 57 0.83 -0.11 -3.82
C VAL A 57 0.25 -0.93 -2.67
N LEU A 58 0.24 -2.27 -2.77
CA LEU A 58 -0.22 -3.16 -1.71
C LEU A 58 0.60 -2.98 -0.41
N HIS A 59 1.94 -2.98 -0.52
CA HIS A 59 2.82 -2.78 0.62
C HIS A 59 2.69 -1.39 1.23
N ALA A 60 2.45 -0.36 0.42
CA ALA A 60 2.13 0.97 0.91
C ALA A 60 0.82 0.95 1.71
N ALA A 61 -0.29 0.45 1.17
CA ALA A 61 -1.56 0.39 1.89
C ALA A 61 -1.45 -0.42 3.20
N ARG A 62 -0.78 -1.59 3.15
CA ARG A 62 -0.55 -2.44 4.33
C ARG A 62 0.29 -1.76 5.41
N SER A 63 1.16 -0.82 5.07
CA SER A 63 1.92 -0.08 6.10
C SER A 63 0.99 0.64 7.08
N VAL A 64 -0.20 1.08 6.64
CA VAL A 64 -1.20 1.71 7.50
C VAL A 64 -1.87 0.68 8.41
N THR A 65 -2.33 -0.45 7.87
CA THR A 65 -2.99 -1.49 8.67
C THR A 65 -2.04 -2.14 9.68
N LEU A 66 -0.77 -2.34 9.30
CA LEU A 66 0.28 -2.83 10.20
C LEU A 66 0.52 -1.88 11.38
N ARG A 67 0.57 -0.56 11.11
CA ARG A 67 0.69 0.44 12.18
C ARG A 67 -0.53 0.41 13.09
N ASP A 68 -1.71 0.20 12.53
CA ASP A 68 -2.97 0.27 13.26
C ASP A 68 -3.34 -1.04 13.98
N GLY A 69 -2.61 -2.14 13.74
CA GLY A 69 -2.93 -3.44 14.30
C GLY A 69 -4.16 -4.06 13.64
N VAL A 70 -4.21 -4.05 12.32
CA VAL A 70 -5.32 -4.61 11.54
C VAL A 70 -4.79 -5.60 10.52
N GLU A 71 -5.30 -6.82 10.59
CA GLU A 71 -5.15 -7.82 9.56
C GLU A 71 -6.33 -7.75 8.59
N VAL A 72 -6.06 -7.89 7.30
CA VAL A 72 -7.03 -7.79 6.21
C VAL A 72 -6.97 -9.08 5.42
N GLU A 73 -8.12 -9.75 5.27
CA GLU A 73 -8.23 -11.03 4.55
C GLU A 73 -7.99 -10.86 3.05
N ASP A 74 -8.76 -9.99 2.39
CA ASP A 74 -8.64 -9.67 0.98
C ASP A 74 -8.04 -8.26 0.79
N PRO A 75 -6.99 -8.08 -0.04
CA PRO A 75 -6.45 -6.77 -0.37
C PRO A 75 -7.50 -5.72 -0.74
N LEU A 76 -8.60 -6.07 -1.41
CA LEU A 76 -9.66 -5.12 -1.80
C LEU A 76 -10.26 -4.39 -0.59
N TYR A 77 -10.35 -5.04 0.57
CA TYR A 77 -10.86 -4.42 1.80
C TYR A 77 -9.92 -3.35 2.39
N LEU A 78 -8.68 -3.21 1.88
CA LEU A 78 -7.82 -2.08 2.22
C LEU A 78 -8.42 -0.75 1.77
N VAL A 79 -9.21 -0.73 0.69
CA VAL A 79 -9.91 0.48 0.25
C VAL A 79 -10.88 0.92 1.34
N ASN A 80 -11.77 0.01 1.77
CA ASN A 80 -12.75 0.28 2.83
C ASN A 80 -12.06 0.68 4.15
N TYR A 81 -10.94 0.03 4.47
CA TYR A 81 -10.20 0.38 5.67
C TYR A 81 -9.63 1.80 5.63
N LEU A 82 -9.15 2.26 4.47
CA LEU A 82 -8.54 3.58 4.31
C LEU A 82 -9.58 4.71 4.16
N GLU A 83 -10.84 4.41 3.82
CA GLU A 83 -11.93 5.39 3.76
C GLU A 83 -12.11 6.18 5.05
N LYS A 84 -11.87 5.55 6.22
CA LYS A 84 -11.93 6.26 7.51
C LYS A 84 -10.95 7.44 7.57
N TYR A 85 -9.77 7.31 6.96
CA TYR A 85 -8.78 8.40 6.91
C TYR A 85 -9.20 9.51 5.93
N CYS A 86 -10.05 9.19 4.95
CA CYS A 86 -10.65 10.20 4.09
C CYS A 86 -11.75 10.97 4.84
N ALA A 87 -12.60 10.26 5.60
CA ALA A 87 -13.62 10.88 6.45
C ALA A 87 -13.02 11.82 7.52
N GLU A 88 -11.84 11.48 8.03
CA GLU A 88 -11.06 12.32 8.95
C GLU A 88 -10.29 13.47 8.28
N GLY A 89 -10.29 13.57 6.95
CA GLY A 89 -9.53 14.58 6.19
C GLY A 89 -8.01 14.33 6.14
N ASN A 90 -7.55 13.16 6.59
CA ASN A 90 -6.14 12.79 6.65
C ASN A 90 -5.61 12.20 5.32
N LEU A 91 -6.51 11.67 4.49
CA LEU A 91 -6.22 11.09 3.18
C LEU A 91 -7.19 11.65 2.12
N SER A 92 -6.74 11.80 0.88
CA SER A 92 -7.58 12.22 -0.24
C SER A 92 -8.28 11.01 -0.88
N LEU A 93 -9.54 11.17 -1.28
CA LEU A 93 -10.27 10.16 -2.06
C LEU A 93 -9.52 9.75 -3.34
N LYS A 94 -8.78 10.68 -3.96
CA LYS A 94 -7.93 10.38 -5.12
C LYS A 94 -6.87 9.31 -4.84
N CYS A 95 -6.37 9.24 -3.61
CA CYS A 95 -5.43 8.18 -3.24
C CYS A 95 -6.14 6.80 -3.21
N LEU A 96 -7.43 6.75 -2.85
CA LEU A 96 -8.22 5.50 -2.92
C LEU A 96 -8.54 5.12 -4.37
N ASP A 97 -8.82 6.09 -5.23
CA ASP A 97 -9.03 5.85 -6.66
C ASP A 97 -7.81 5.16 -7.28
N VAL A 98 -6.60 5.63 -6.95
CA VAL A 98 -5.35 4.98 -7.39
C VAL A 98 -5.25 3.53 -6.88
N LEU A 99 -5.52 3.28 -5.60
CA LEU A 99 -5.50 1.94 -5.03
C LEU A 99 -6.45 0.99 -5.77
N MET A 100 -7.68 1.46 -5.99
CA MET A 100 -8.72 0.69 -6.67
C MET A 100 -8.35 0.39 -8.13
N VAL A 101 -7.84 1.39 -8.85
CA VAL A 101 -7.37 1.23 -10.23
C VAL A 101 -6.34 0.11 -10.28
N ILE A 102 -5.28 0.18 -9.47
CA ILE A 102 -4.17 -0.79 -9.47
C ILE A 102 -4.64 -2.20 -9.10
N PHE A 103 -5.52 -2.35 -8.10
CA PHE A 103 -6.08 -3.65 -7.74
C PHE A 103 -6.93 -4.25 -8.87
N ASN A 104 -7.76 -3.43 -9.53
CA ASN A 104 -8.52 -3.87 -10.69
C ASN A 104 -7.59 -4.25 -11.85
N LEU A 105 -6.49 -3.51 -12.10
CA LEU A 105 -5.54 -3.90 -13.16
C LEU A 105 -4.90 -5.27 -12.90
N ASN A 106 -4.62 -5.58 -11.62
CA ASN A 106 -4.08 -6.87 -11.22
C ASN A 106 -5.13 -7.99 -11.30
N TYR A 107 -6.36 -7.74 -10.84
CA TYR A 107 -7.46 -8.71 -10.94
C TYR A 107 -7.73 -9.11 -12.40
N GLU A 108 -7.84 -8.11 -13.28
CA GLU A 108 -8.04 -8.32 -14.71
C GLU A 108 -6.93 -9.16 -15.34
N ASP A 109 -5.68 -9.00 -14.90
CA ASP A 109 -4.55 -9.80 -15.38
C ASP A 109 -4.56 -11.26 -14.93
N GLN A 110 -5.06 -11.52 -13.73
CA GLN A 110 -5.10 -12.87 -13.17
C GLN A 110 -6.25 -13.68 -13.75
N HIS A 111 -7.33 -13.01 -14.15
CA HIS A 111 -8.58 -13.65 -14.54
C HIS A 111 -8.91 -13.56 -16.04
N HIS A 112 -8.26 -12.66 -16.80
CA HIS A 112 -8.52 -12.50 -18.23
C HIS A 112 -7.25 -12.73 -19.08
N PHE A 113 -7.41 -13.53 -20.16
CA PHE A 113 -6.30 -14.04 -20.97
C PHE A 113 -5.81 -13.10 -22.08
N GLN A 114 -6.36 -11.88 -22.22
CA GLN A 114 -6.11 -11.00 -23.37
C GLN A 114 -5.69 -9.56 -23.02
N THR A 115 -5.23 -9.29 -21.80
CA THR A 115 -4.78 -7.94 -21.41
C THR A 115 -3.37 -7.62 -21.93
N THR A 116 -3.22 -7.53 -23.25
CA THR A 116 -2.03 -6.90 -23.83
C THR A 116 -2.21 -5.39 -23.67
N ARG A 117 -1.84 -4.87 -22.50
CA ARG A 117 -2.05 -3.45 -22.18
C ARG A 117 -0.96 -2.59 -22.77
N ASN A 118 -1.35 -1.38 -23.19
CA ASN A 118 -0.46 -0.39 -23.74
C ASN A 118 0.66 -0.07 -22.72
N PRO A 119 1.95 -0.07 -23.12
CA PRO A 119 3.04 0.42 -22.27
C PRO A 119 2.77 1.79 -21.63
N ASP A 120 2.02 2.68 -22.29
CA ASP A 120 1.64 3.98 -21.72
C ASP A 120 0.75 3.84 -20.48
N ASP A 121 -0.22 2.91 -20.49
CA ASP A 121 -1.10 2.65 -19.34
C ASP A 121 -0.29 2.12 -18.15
N LEU A 122 0.72 1.30 -18.42
CA LEU A 122 1.64 0.80 -17.41
C LEU A 122 2.54 1.91 -16.87
N LYS A 123 3.04 2.79 -17.75
CA LYS A 123 3.82 3.95 -17.31
C LYS A 123 3.00 4.84 -16.37
N GLN A 124 1.74 5.08 -16.71
CA GLN A 124 0.81 5.81 -15.86
C GLN A 124 0.56 5.09 -14.53
N ALA A 125 0.41 3.76 -14.53
CA ALA A 125 0.27 2.98 -13.31
C ALA A 125 1.49 3.09 -12.37
N ILE A 126 2.71 3.15 -12.93
CA ILE A 126 3.94 3.39 -12.15
C ILE A 126 3.91 4.80 -11.54
N ASP A 127 3.49 5.81 -12.30
CA ASP A 127 3.40 7.18 -11.82
C ASP A 127 2.35 7.30 -10.69
N PHE A 128 1.21 6.63 -10.83
CA PHE A 128 0.24 6.47 -9.75
C PHE A 128 0.83 5.75 -8.52
N GLY A 129 1.70 4.76 -8.72
CA GLY A 129 2.45 4.12 -7.62
C GLY A 129 3.26 5.11 -6.79
N HIS A 130 3.96 6.06 -7.44
CA HIS A 130 4.67 7.14 -6.75
C HIS A 130 3.74 8.04 -5.95
N GLU A 131 2.65 8.48 -6.58
CA GLU A 131 1.65 9.34 -5.94
C GLU A 131 1.05 8.66 -4.70
N PHE A 132 0.69 7.39 -4.82
CA PHE A 132 0.09 6.63 -3.73
C PHE A 132 1.06 6.41 -2.57
N ILE A 133 2.31 6.02 -2.84
CA ILE A 133 3.33 5.86 -1.80
C ILE A 133 3.56 7.18 -1.05
N ASN A 134 3.55 8.31 -1.76
CA ASN A 134 3.65 9.64 -1.14
C ASN A 134 2.40 9.99 -0.32
N CYS A 135 1.19 9.69 -0.81
CA CYS A 135 -0.05 9.83 -0.02
C CYS A 135 0.07 9.10 1.32
N ILE A 136 0.44 7.82 1.28
CA ILE A 136 0.53 6.97 2.45
C ILE A 136 1.63 7.44 3.40
N LYS A 137 2.81 7.80 2.89
CA LYS A 137 3.88 8.36 3.72
C LYS A 137 3.39 9.61 4.48
N ASN A 138 2.73 10.52 3.77
CA ASN A 138 2.19 11.74 4.38
C ASN A 138 1.11 11.43 5.42
N LEU A 139 0.23 10.46 5.16
CA LEU A 139 -0.76 9.98 6.12
C LEU A 139 -0.08 9.46 7.39
N LEU A 140 0.91 8.57 7.23
CA LEU A 140 1.65 8.00 8.36
C LEU A 140 2.37 9.06 9.19
N ASP A 141 2.96 10.07 8.54
CA ASP A 141 3.65 11.17 9.19
C ASP A 141 2.69 12.12 9.94
N LYS A 142 1.52 12.40 9.36
CA LYS A 142 0.48 13.27 9.96
C LYS A 142 -0.20 12.63 11.16
N THR A 143 -0.47 11.33 11.09
CA THR A 143 -1.25 10.60 12.11
C THR A 143 -0.36 9.70 12.98
N ALA A 144 0.95 9.95 13.03
CA ALA A 144 1.87 9.21 13.87
C ALA A 144 1.44 9.32 15.34
N ARG A 145 1.04 8.20 15.96
CA ARG A 145 0.60 8.15 17.37
C ARG A 145 1.75 8.03 18.38
N LEU A 146 3.01 8.13 17.96
CA LEU A 146 4.19 8.07 18.82
C LEU A 146 5.20 9.17 18.47
N PRO A 147 5.88 9.77 19.46
CA PRO A 147 6.90 10.78 19.21
C PRO A 147 8.06 10.18 18.39
N ARG A 148 8.49 10.93 17.37
CA ARG A 148 9.54 10.56 16.39
C ARG A 148 10.86 10.05 17.01
N SER A 149 11.09 10.29 18.31
CA SER A 149 12.27 9.83 19.06
C SER A 149 12.34 8.30 19.23
N VAL A 150 11.20 7.61 19.37
CA VAL A 150 11.17 6.16 19.64
C VAL A 150 11.55 5.36 18.39
N ILE A 151 11.09 5.79 17.21
CA ILE A 151 11.35 5.14 15.92
C ILE A 151 12.83 5.27 15.51
N LYS A 152 13.44 6.43 15.77
CA LYS A 152 14.87 6.66 15.46
C LYS A 152 15.80 5.79 16.29
N ASN A 153 15.45 5.48 17.54
CA ASN A 153 16.27 4.64 18.41
C ASN A 153 16.19 3.16 17.99
N SER A 154 15.02 2.66 17.62
CA SER A 154 14.86 1.27 17.14
C SER A 154 15.53 0.99 15.79
N ILE A 155 15.68 2.01 14.93
CA ILE A 155 16.41 1.87 13.66
C ILE A 155 17.93 1.84 13.91
N ARG A 156 18.43 2.65 14.85
CA ARG A 156 19.85 2.69 15.22
C ARG A 156 20.31 1.43 15.94
N GLU A 157 19.49 0.83 16.80
CA GLU A 157 19.86 -0.41 17.50
C GLU A 157 20.05 -1.60 16.54
N ASN A 158 19.39 -1.61 15.39
CA ASN A 158 19.55 -2.65 14.36
C ASN A 158 20.73 -2.40 13.39
N GLU A 159 21.30 -1.18 13.34
CA GLU A 159 22.48 -0.88 12.50
C GLU A 159 23.80 -1.24 13.17
N TYR A 160 23.81 -1.49 14.49
CA TYR A 160 25.00 -1.87 15.27
C TYR A 160 24.91 -3.30 15.86
N GLY A 161 23.89 -4.07 15.49
CA GLY A 161 23.66 -5.44 15.95
C GLY A 161 23.91 -6.51 14.87
N GLY A 162 24.91 -6.31 14.01
CA GLY A 162 25.38 -7.26 13.00
C GLY A 162 26.85 -7.61 13.19
#